data_AF-A0A959N4B4-F1
#
_entry.id   AF-A0A959N4B4-F1
#
_cell.length_a   1.000
_cell.length_b   1.000
_cell.length_c   1.000
_cell.angle_alpha   90.00
_cell.angle_beta   90.00
_cell.angle_gamma   90.00
#
_symmetry.space_group_name_H-M   'P 1'
#
loop_
_entity.id
_entity.type
_entity.pdbx_description
1 polymer ?
#
loop_
_entity_poly.entity_id
_entity_poly.type
_entity_poly.pdbx_seq_one_letter_code
_entity_poly.pdbx_strand_id
1 'polypeptide(L)'
;KFLSSQENSDLFAYLLKITYTNSLLNGEIFINECSPNLNKEFTESHYKLFTGLHQYFNITVYDHKSNPDKDRNISAGYFSDENTNNYSLTSLKKMLSGTNSKLVIEASFSESTYDSINNVFGKNLLPVLAEMDLINSNTIISNPTHLNQYETEILVEKNATVLICPSDYLNLSYRKTDISGLLQSGVNVIIGTGYTGNSILSELRKLQVMSAGNNISPEDIFKTAILNPAKVFGISNLTGTIEKNKFADLIMFDLRDSRNTLTLPEADPDFFCDMILERFSGKDICDVILKGEYLVNNGRKNFKYETETNNDTPDIAGKIYSAGKYYEYREKTLMKNRVDKLGLSVMEIANEEKPLVYVDMLHTGEYVGDGEFSIIGKKEEEVDRPREKSIKASSVKIKVEEVKSFEQGLNFFDDIADLPVIPAPKIMGRKVSKSELSREEELRSRESESKNLTDPDEKISTEKIYGTDEDTEEILTGGSETTGQDHPPAQPPVKKTKLKFGFKDGE
;
A
#
# COMPACT_ATOMS: atom_id res chain seq x y z
N LYS A 1 -13.21 -19.04 -1.63
CA LYS A 1 -14.00 -20.26 -1.37
C LYS A 1 -15.43 -20.19 -1.91
N PHE A 2 -16.26 -19.22 -1.51
CA PHE A 2 -17.63 -19.12 -2.07
C PHE A 2 -17.62 -18.82 -3.58
N LEU A 3 -16.93 -17.75 -3.97
CA LEU A 3 -16.78 -17.33 -5.38
C LEU A 3 -15.84 -18.23 -6.19
N SER A 4 -15.25 -19.25 -5.57
CA SER A 4 -14.34 -20.19 -6.24
C SER A 4 -15.01 -21.51 -6.62
N SER A 5 -16.31 -21.68 -6.31
CA SER A 5 -17.06 -22.85 -6.76
C SER A 5 -17.63 -22.61 -8.15
N GLN A 6 -17.69 -23.68 -8.95
CA GLN A 6 -18.25 -23.63 -10.31
C GLN A 6 -19.71 -23.16 -10.31
N GLU A 7 -20.48 -23.56 -9.28
CA GLU A 7 -21.87 -23.13 -9.08
C GLU A 7 -22.02 -21.60 -8.95
N ASN A 8 -21.02 -20.91 -8.39
CA ASN A 8 -21.05 -19.46 -8.21
C ASN A 8 -20.25 -18.70 -9.28
N SER A 9 -19.85 -19.37 -10.36
CA SER A 9 -19.04 -18.77 -11.41
C SER A 9 -19.76 -17.59 -12.09
N ASP A 10 -21.04 -17.73 -12.41
CA ASP A 10 -21.84 -16.66 -13.02
C ASP A 10 -21.95 -15.44 -12.10
N LEU A 11 -22.15 -15.69 -10.79
CA LEU A 11 -22.17 -14.64 -9.78
C LEU A 11 -20.82 -13.93 -9.68
N PHE A 12 -19.71 -14.66 -9.72
CA PHE A 12 -18.39 -14.06 -9.71
C PHE A 12 -18.15 -13.19 -10.96
N ALA A 13 -18.50 -13.69 -12.16
CA ALA A 13 -18.44 -12.91 -13.40
C ALA A 13 -19.31 -11.66 -13.35
N TYR A 14 -20.49 -11.74 -12.74
CA TYR A 14 -21.36 -10.60 -12.51
C TYR A 14 -20.73 -9.55 -11.57
N LEU A 15 -20.10 -9.98 -10.46
CA LEU A 15 -19.38 -9.07 -9.57
C LEU A 15 -18.20 -8.38 -10.27
N LEU A 16 -17.46 -9.09 -11.13
CA LEU A 16 -16.40 -8.51 -11.95
C LEU A 16 -16.92 -7.41 -12.90
N LYS A 17 -18.09 -7.62 -13.54
CA LYS A 17 -18.73 -6.57 -14.38
C LYS A 17 -18.98 -5.29 -13.58
N ILE A 18 -19.47 -5.42 -12.34
CA ILE A 18 -19.72 -4.26 -11.46
C ILE A 18 -18.40 -3.55 -11.17
N THR A 19 -17.36 -4.30 -10.79
CA THR A 19 -16.04 -3.74 -10.51
C THR A 19 -15.48 -2.98 -11.72
N TYR A 20 -15.48 -3.60 -12.92
CA TYR A 20 -14.95 -2.96 -14.13
C TYR A 20 -15.76 -1.73 -14.54
N THR A 21 -17.08 -1.79 -14.35
CA THR A 21 -17.95 -0.62 -14.55
C THR A 21 -17.54 0.51 -13.63
N ASN A 22 -17.33 0.24 -12.34
CA ASN A 22 -16.92 1.25 -11.37
C ASN A 22 -15.52 1.81 -11.68
N SER A 23 -14.58 0.94 -12.05
CA SER A 23 -13.26 1.31 -12.54
C SER A 23 -13.35 2.28 -13.71
N LEU A 24 -14.19 1.98 -14.71
CA LEU A 24 -14.38 2.88 -15.86
C LEU A 24 -14.93 4.25 -15.45
N LEU A 25 -15.82 4.32 -14.46
CA LEU A 25 -16.31 5.60 -13.91
C LEU A 25 -15.23 6.36 -13.15
N ASN A 26 -14.25 5.66 -12.59
CA ASN A 26 -13.05 6.25 -11.99
C ASN A 26 -11.97 6.59 -13.04
N GLY A 27 -12.29 6.52 -14.34
CA GLY A 27 -11.36 6.82 -15.43
C GLY A 27 -10.36 5.70 -15.71
N GLU A 28 -10.53 4.53 -15.13
CA GLU A 28 -9.58 3.42 -15.30
C GLU A 28 -9.91 2.70 -16.60
N ILE A 29 -9.07 2.87 -17.62
CA ILE A 29 -9.34 2.37 -18.98
C ILE A 29 -8.69 1.01 -19.30
N PHE A 30 -7.79 0.55 -18.42
CA PHE A 30 -7.09 -0.73 -18.54
C PHE A 30 -7.31 -1.55 -17.28
N ILE A 31 -7.66 -2.82 -17.45
CA ILE A 31 -7.86 -3.78 -16.35
C ILE A 31 -6.88 -4.92 -16.51
N ASN A 32 -6.10 -5.21 -15.46
CA ASN A 32 -5.44 -6.51 -15.30
C ASN A 32 -6.12 -7.26 -14.15
N GLU A 33 -7.00 -8.20 -14.47
CA GLU A 33 -7.68 -8.99 -13.45
C GLU A 33 -6.77 -10.12 -12.95
N CYS A 34 -6.54 -10.16 -11.64
CA CYS A 34 -5.63 -11.10 -11.00
C CYS A 34 -6.30 -11.92 -9.89
N SER A 35 -7.63 -11.96 -9.83
CA SER A 35 -8.36 -12.74 -8.84
C SER A 35 -7.89 -14.22 -8.82
N PRO A 36 -7.57 -14.80 -7.65
CA PRO A 36 -7.01 -16.15 -7.55
C PRO A 36 -7.90 -17.26 -8.14
N ASN A 37 -9.19 -17.00 -8.30
CA ASN A 37 -10.18 -17.97 -8.78
C ASN A 37 -10.33 -17.95 -10.32
N LEU A 38 -9.59 -17.10 -11.02
CA LEU A 38 -9.54 -17.13 -12.48
C LEU A 38 -8.74 -18.35 -12.94
N ASN A 39 -9.48 -19.38 -13.34
CA ASN A 39 -8.92 -20.56 -13.98
C ASN A 39 -9.30 -20.60 -15.47
N LYS A 40 -8.80 -21.62 -16.16
CA LYS A 40 -9.08 -21.82 -17.58
C LYS A 40 -10.58 -21.94 -17.88
N GLU A 41 -11.29 -22.74 -17.10
CA GLU A 41 -12.72 -23.03 -17.31
C GLU A 41 -13.59 -21.77 -17.13
N PHE A 42 -13.29 -20.97 -16.11
CA PHE A 42 -13.93 -19.67 -15.88
C PHE A 42 -13.72 -18.75 -17.09
N THR A 43 -12.47 -18.62 -17.52
CA THR A 43 -12.07 -17.74 -18.62
C THR A 43 -12.71 -18.16 -19.94
N GLU A 44 -12.76 -19.45 -20.24
CA GLU A 44 -13.41 -19.99 -21.44
C GLU A 44 -14.93 -19.80 -21.41
N SER A 45 -15.57 -20.05 -20.25
CA SER A 45 -17.03 -19.92 -20.09
C SER A 45 -17.49 -18.47 -20.15
N HIS A 46 -16.67 -17.54 -19.67
CA HIS A 46 -16.99 -16.12 -19.57
C HIS A 46 -16.20 -15.26 -20.55
N TYR A 47 -15.59 -15.82 -21.60
CA TYR A 47 -14.74 -15.03 -22.52
C TYR A 47 -15.47 -13.80 -23.13
N LYS A 48 -16.78 -13.93 -23.37
CA LYS A 48 -17.65 -12.84 -23.84
C LYS A 48 -17.76 -11.67 -22.86
N LEU A 49 -17.60 -11.91 -21.56
CA LEU A 49 -17.52 -10.87 -20.54
C LEU A 49 -16.41 -9.89 -20.88
N PHE A 50 -15.20 -10.43 -21.09
CA PHE A 50 -13.99 -9.64 -21.24
C PHE A 50 -13.90 -8.97 -22.61
N THR A 51 -14.28 -9.70 -23.66
CA THR A 51 -14.32 -9.14 -25.02
C THR A 51 -15.45 -8.14 -25.25
N GLY A 52 -16.48 -8.15 -24.40
CA GLY A 52 -17.55 -7.15 -24.39
C GLY A 52 -17.22 -5.87 -23.61
N LEU A 53 -16.04 -5.77 -22.98
CA LEU A 53 -15.61 -4.56 -22.30
C LEU A 53 -15.12 -3.53 -23.32
N HIS A 54 -15.46 -2.25 -23.09
CA HIS A 54 -14.87 -1.17 -23.89
C HIS A 54 -13.38 -1.00 -23.55
N GLN A 55 -13.04 -1.18 -22.26
CA GLN A 55 -11.70 -1.09 -21.67
C GLN A 55 -10.70 -2.06 -22.32
N TYR A 56 -9.42 -1.72 -22.25
CA TYR A 56 -8.36 -2.69 -22.47
C TYR A 56 -8.34 -3.68 -21.31
N PHE A 57 -8.06 -4.96 -21.60
CA PHE A 57 -8.07 -5.99 -20.57
C PHE A 57 -6.87 -6.93 -20.70
N ASN A 58 -6.43 -7.42 -19.56
CA ASN A 58 -5.55 -8.57 -19.41
C ASN A 58 -6.07 -9.43 -18.25
N ILE A 59 -5.94 -10.75 -18.37
CA ILE A 59 -6.34 -11.71 -17.35
C ILE A 59 -5.09 -12.46 -16.91
N THR A 60 -4.79 -12.39 -15.62
CA THR A 60 -3.70 -13.18 -15.03
C THR A 60 -4.27 -14.47 -14.47
N VAL A 61 -3.90 -15.59 -15.06
CA VAL A 61 -4.38 -16.92 -14.70
C VAL A 61 -3.32 -17.64 -13.88
N TYR A 62 -3.68 -18.05 -12.66
CA TYR A 62 -2.80 -18.77 -11.74
C TYR A 62 -2.87 -20.30 -11.91
N ASP A 63 -3.66 -20.78 -12.88
CA ASP A 63 -3.76 -22.19 -13.23
C ASP A 63 -2.72 -22.56 -14.31
N HIS A 64 -1.73 -23.37 -13.92
CA HIS A 64 -0.64 -23.89 -14.77
C HIS A 64 -1.10 -24.78 -15.94
N LYS A 65 -2.40 -25.05 -16.08
CA LYS A 65 -2.99 -25.84 -17.19
C LYS A 65 -3.49 -24.99 -18.36
N SER A 66 -3.58 -23.67 -18.19
CA SER A 66 -3.94 -22.77 -19.27
C SER A 66 -2.74 -22.55 -20.19
N ASN A 67 -2.96 -22.51 -21.51
CA ASN A 67 -1.90 -22.16 -22.46
C ASN A 67 -2.08 -20.68 -22.86
N PRO A 68 -1.31 -19.76 -22.26
CA PRO A 68 -1.44 -18.32 -22.52
C PRO A 68 -1.11 -17.92 -23.96
N ASP A 69 -0.49 -18.80 -24.77
CA ASP A 69 -0.18 -18.55 -26.19
C ASP A 69 -1.41 -18.26 -27.08
N LYS A 70 -2.63 -18.52 -26.61
CA LYS A 70 -3.86 -18.41 -27.40
C LYS A 70 -4.54 -17.04 -27.41
N ASP A 71 -4.24 -16.16 -26.47
CA ASP A 71 -4.72 -14.77 -26.48
C ASP A 71 -3.63 -13.86 -25.90
N ARG A 72 -3.34 -12.75 -26.59
CA ARG A 72 -2.34 -11.76 -26.18
C ARG A 72 -2.69 -11.06 -24.86
N ASN A 73 -3.94 -11.21 -24.41
CA ASN A 73 -4.48 -10.62 -23.18
C ASN A 73 -4.47 -11.58 -21.99
N ILE A 74 -3.71 -12.68 -22.05
CA ILE A 74 -3.58 -13.62 -20.93
C ILE A 74 -2.14 -13.62 -20.42
N SER A 75 -2.00 -13.46 -19.10
CA SER A 75 -0.73 -13.56 -18.37
C SER A 75 -0.76 -14.78 -17.46
N ALA A 76 0.42 -15.32 -17.17
CA ALA A 76 0.60 -16.38 -16.19
C ALA A 76 0.80 -15.78 -14.79
N GLY A 77 0.08 -16.31 -13.81
CA GLY A 77 0.24 -15.98 -12.40
C GLY A 77 1.01 -17.05 -11.64
N TYR A 78 1.78 -16.66 -10.62
CA TYR A 78 2.39 -17.57 -9.65
C TYR A 78 2.36 -16.98 -8.24
N PHE A 79 1.81 -17.71 -7.27
CA PHE A 79 1.88 -17.36 -5.86
C PHE A 79 3.10 -18.02 -5.24
N SER A 80 4.05 -17.22 -4.74
CA SER A 80 5.13 -17.78 -3.93
C SER A 80 4.67 -17.96 -2.49
N ASP A 81 4.86 -19.16 -1.98
CA ASP A 81 4.54 -19.56 -0.62
C ASP A 81 5.68 -20.39 -0.01
N GLU A 82 5.44 -20.90 1.19
CA GLU A 82 6.36 -21.80 1.91
C GLU A 82 6.61 -23.15 1.21
N ASN A 83 5.79 -23.54 0.24
CA ASN A 83 5.92 -24.80 -0.51
C ASN A 83 6.68 -24.64 -1.84
N THR A 84 7.07 -23.43 -2.19
CA THR A 84 7.80 -23.13 -3.43
C THR A 84 9.14 -23.88 -3.46
N ASN A 85 9.39 -24.60 -4.55
CA ASN A 85 10.54 -25.50 -4.68
C ASN A 85 11.02 -25.63 -6.15
N ASN A 86 12.13 -26.35 -6.38
CA ASN A 86 12.69 -26.53 -7.72
C ASN A 86 11.69 -27.12 -8.73
N TYR A 87 10.78 -28.01 -8.30
CA TYR A 87 9.79 -28.62 -9.19
C TYR A 87 8.75 -27.58 -9.64
N SER A 88 8.21 -26.77 -8.72
CA SER A 88 7.23 -25.74 -9.07
C SER A 88 7.83 -24.69 -10.02
N LEU A 89 9.05 -24.23 -9.75
CA LEU A 89 9.75 -23.27 -10.61
C LEU A 89 10.14 -23.85 -11.98
N THR A 90 10.55 -25.12 -12.03
CA THR A 90 10.86 -25.78 -13.31
C THR A 90 9.60 -25.99 -14.15
N SER A 91 8.48 -26.35 -13.51
CA SER A 91 7.18 -26.45 -14.18
C SER A 91 6.74 -25.09 -14.74
N LEU A 92 6.93 -24.01 -13.97
CA LEU A 92 6.66 -22.64 -14.42
C LEU A 92 7.53 -22.26 -15.62
N LYS A 93 8.85 -22.52 -15.56
CA LYS A 93 9.78 -22.27 -16.69
C LYS A 93 9.35 -23.02 -17.94
N LYS A 94 8.96 -24.30 -17.81
CA LYS A 94 8.50 -25.13 -18.93
C LYS A 94 7.22 -24.58 -19.55
N MET A 95 6.30 -24.08 -18.74
CA MET A 95 5.04 -23.48 -19.20
C MET A 95 5.27 -22.17 -19.97
N LEU A 96 6.23 -21.35 -19.55
CA LEU A 96 6.54 -20.08 -20.19
C LEU A 96 7.43 -20.22 -21.42
N SER A 97 8.22 -21.29 -21.50
CA SER A 97 9.17 -21.55 -22.58
C SER A 97 8.49 -21.55 -23.96
N GLY A 98 8.94 -20.67 -24.85
CA GLY A 98 8.42 -20.55 -26.21
C GLY A 98 7.18 -19.66 -26.34
N THR A 99 6.67 -19.12 -25.23
CA THR A 99 5.55 -18.17 -25.22
C THR A 99 6.07 -16.74 -25.04
N ASN A 100 5.29 -15.74 -25.48
CA ASN A 100 5.56 -14.33 -25.15
C ASN A 100 4.67 -13.85 -23.98
N SER A 101 4.29 -14.78 -23.11
CA SER A 101 3.35 -14.51 -22.02
C SER A 101 4.05 -13.75 -20.91
N LYS A 102 3.31 -12.86 -20.26
CA LYS A 102 3.79 -12.20 -19.05
C LYS A 102 3.67 -13.12 -17.86
N LEU A 103 4.57 -12.92 -16.91
CA LEU A 103 4.58 -13.62 -15.65
C LEU A 103 4.34 -12.61 -14.52
N VAL A 104 3.23 -12.75 -13.81
CA VAL A 104 2.93 -12.01 -12.57
C VAL A 104 3.24 -12.93 -11.39
N ILE A 105 4.19 -12.53 -10.55
CA ILE A 105 4.58 -13.31 -9.37
C ILE A 105 4.28 -12.50 -8.11
N GLU A 106 3.53 -13.07 -7.18
CA GLU A 106 3.48 -12.57 -5.81
C GLU A 106 4.67 -13.16 -5.03
N ALA A 107 5.66 -12.32 -4.72
CA ALA A 107 6.90 -12.70 -4.06
C ALA A 107 7.30 -11.69 -2.98
N SER A 108 8.13 -12.13 -2.03
CA SER A 108 8.66 -11.29 -0.94
C SER A 108 7.56 -10.58 -0.14
N PHE A 109 6.43 -11.25 0.05
CA PHE A 109 5.19 -10.71 0.63
C PHE A 109 5.13 -10.85 2.17
N SER A 110 5.86 -11.81 2.75
CA SER A 110 5.95 -12.01 4.20
C SER A 110 7.34 -12.51 4.62
N GLU A 111 7.72 -12.23 5.87
CA GLU A 111 8.98 -12.71 6.47
C GLU A 111 9.02 -14.24 6.54
N SER A 112 7.91 -14.89 6.90
CA SER A 112 7.86 -16.36 6.96
C SER A 112 8.10 -16.99 5.59
N THR A 113 7.52 -16.44 4.52
CA THR A 113 7.76 -16.91 3.15
C THR A 113 9.20 -16.65 2.73
N TYR A 114 9.74 -15.48 3.06
CA TYR A 114 11.11 -15.11 2.75
C TYR A 114 12.13 -16.08 3.40
N ASP A 115 11.96 -16.39 4.69
CA ASP A 115 12.81 -17.33 5.42
C ASP A 115 12.66 -18.77 4.92
N SER A 116 11.44 -19.21 4.64
CA SER A 116 11.16 -20.56 4.13
C SER A 116 11.84 -20.79 2.78
N ILE A 117 11.78 -19.80 1.89
CA ILE A 117 12.47 -19.86 0.60
C ILE A 117 13.99 -19.90 0.79
N ASN A 118 14.54 -19.07 1.67
CA ASN A 118 15.97 -19.09 1.94
C ASN A 118 16.42 -20.46 2.47
N ASN A 119 15.62 -21.13 3.30
CA ASN A 119 15.91 -22.48 3.78
C ASN A 119 15.92 -23.53 2.65
N VAL A 120 15.05 -23.39 1.65
CA VAL A 120 14.95 -24.33 0.52
C VAL A 120 16.06 -24.12 -0.51
N PHE A 121 16.39 -22.87 -0.82
CA PHE A 121 17.27 -22.52 -1.94
C PHE A 121 18.65 -21.97 -1.53
N GLY A 122 18.87 -21.70 -0.24
CA GLY A 122 20.07 -21.05 0.29
C GLY A 122 20.20 -19.57 -0.07
N LYS A 123 19.13 -18.97 -0.62
CA LYS A 123 19.02 -17.55 -1.00
C LYS A 123 17.56 -17.18 -1.21
N ASN A 124 17.27 -15.89 -1.28
CA ASN A 124 15.93 -15.39 -1.53
C ASN A 124 15.40 -15.78 -2.92
N LEU A 125 14.10 -15.61 -3.13
CA LEU A 125 13.43 -16.05 -4.35
C LEU A 125 13.91 -15.32 -5.60
N LEU A 126 14.06 -13.99 -5.56
CA LEU A 126 14.35 -13.21 -6.77
C LEU A 126 15.68 -13.61 -7.42
N PRO A 127 16.79 -13.81 -6.67
CA PRO A 127 18.01 -14.40 -7.20
C PRO A 127 17.80 -15.79 -7.82
N VAL A 128 17.01 -16.66 -7.20
CA VAL A 128 16.69 -18.00 -7.76
C VAL A 128 15.98 -17.86 -9.10
N LEU A 129 14.94 -17.01 -9.16
CA LEU A 129 14.17 -16.79 -10.38
C LEU A 129 15.05 -16.19 -11.49
N ALA A 130 15.97 -15.27 -11.14
CA ALA A 130 16.90 -14.68 -12.10
C ALA A 130 17.87 -15.72 -12.68
N GLU A 131 18.44 -16.60 -11.85
CA GLU A 131 19.29 -17.72 -12.32
C GLU A 131 18.53 -18.73 -13.18
N MET A 132 17.21 -18.83 -12.99
CA MET A 132 16.34 -19.67 -13.80
C MET A 132 15.79 -18.95 -15.04
N ASP A 133 16.22 -17.74 -15.36
CA ASP A 133 15.70 -16.90 -16.47
C ASP A 133 14.20 -16.57 -16.37
N LEU A 134 13.62 -16.67 -15.17
CA LEU A 134 12.22 -16.36 -14.90
C LEU A 134 11.98 -14.88 -14.60
N ILE A 135 13.05 -14.11 -14.39
CA ILE A 135 13.00 -12.64 -14.30
C ILE A 135 13.55 -12.04 -15.60
N ASN A 136 12.69 -11.33 -16.32
CA ASN A 136 13.01 -10.59 -17.53
C ASN A 136 11.98 -9.46 -17.74
N SER A 137 12.00 -8.83 -18.92
CA SER A 137 11.10 -7.71 -19.27
C SER A 137 9.60 -8.07 -19.32
N ASN A 138 9.26 -9.36 -19.34
CA ASN A 138 7.89 -9.86 -19.27
C ASN A 138 7.46 -10.25 -17.83
N THR A 139 8.33 -10.03 -16.83
CA THR A 139 8.07 -10.40 -15.44
C THR A 139 7.61 -9.20 -14.62
N ILE A 140 6.54 -9.39 -13.84
CA ILE A 140 5.95 -8.41 -12.92
C ILE A 140 6.01 -9.01 -11.50
N ILE A 141 6.75 -8.36 -10.61
CA ILE A 141 6.78 -8.71 -9.18
C ILE A 141 5.68 -7.92 -8.48
N SER A 142 4.69 -8.63 -7.96
CA SER A 142 3.48 -8.07 -7.37
C SER A 142 3.64 -7.81 -5.87
N ASN A 143 3.48 -6.55 -5.51
CA ASN A 143 3.41 -5.99 -4.16
C ASN A 143 4.49 -6.49 -3.17
N PRO A 144 5.79 -6.48 -3.53
CA PRO A 144 6.84 -7.01 -2.66
C PRO A 144 7.05 -6.13 -1.42
N THR A 145 6.91 -6.72 -0.23
CA THR A 145 7.06 -6.02 1.06
C THR A 145 8.45 -6.16 1.69
N HIS A 146 9.26 -7.11 1.21
CA HIS A 146 10.59 -7.43 1.72
C HIS A 146 11.66 -7.40 0.63
N LEU A 147 11.61 -6.41 -0.25
CA LEU A 147 12.62 -6.25 -1.31
C LEU A 147 13.86 -5.56 -0.75
N ASN A 148 15.03 -6.18 -0.90
CA ASN A 148 16.31 -5.58 -0.55
C ASN A 148 17.03 -4.96 -1.76
N GLN A 149 18.12 -4.23 -1.51
CA GLN A 149 18.86 -3.53 -2.56
C GLN A 149 19.40 -4.46 -3.66
N TYR A 150 19.98 -5.61 -3.30
CA TYR A 150 20.50 -6.58 -4.26
C TYR A 150 19.39 -7.14 -5.16
N GLU A 151 18.22 -7.41 -4.60
CA GLU A 151 17.05 -7.83 -5.38
C GLU A 151 16.54 -6.73 -6.30
N THR A 152 16.53 -5.47 -5.85
CA THR A 152 16.21 -4.33 -6.71
C THR A 152 17.18 -4.22 -7.89
N GLU A 153 18.49 -4.39 -7.66
CA GLU A 153 19.51 -4.38 -8.72
C GLU A 153 19.26 -5.47 -9.76
N ILE A 154 18.87 -6.69 -9.33
CA ILE A 154 18.46 -7.77 -10.23
C ILE A 154 17.27 -7.35 -11.10
N LEU A 155 16.25 -6.73 -10.50
CA LEU A 155 15.06 -6.31 -11.24
C LEU A 155 15.38 -5.24 -12.29
N VAL A 156 16.27 -4.29 -11.96
CA VAL A 156 16.78 -3.29 -12.91
C VAL A 156 17.55 -3.98 -14.04
N GLU A 157 18.53 -4.83 -13.72
CA GLU A 157 19.36 -5.53 -14.72
C GLU A 157 18.51 -6.35 -15.69
N LYS A 158 17.48 -7.04 -15.18
CA LYS A 158 16.58 -7.87 -15.97
C LYS A 158 15.43 -7.11 -16.63
N ASN A 159 15.34 -5.79 -16.44
CA ASN A 159 14.24 -4.94 -16.91
C ASN A 159 12.86 -5.41 -16.43
N ALA A 160 12.79 -6.05 -15.27
CA ALA A 160 11.54 -6.50 -14.68
C ALA A 160 10.72 -5.32 -14.15
N THR A 161 9.43 -5.57 -13.96
CA THR A 161 8.49 -4.57 -13.45
C THR A 161 8.11 -4.88 -12.01
N VAL A 162 7.94 -3.85 -11.18
CA VAL A 162 7.31 -3.98 -9.86
C VAL A 162 5.92 -3.37 -9.91
N LEU A 163 4.91 -4.16 -9.50
CA LEU A 163 3.55 -3.68 -9.27
C LEU A 163 3.40 -3.33 -7.79
N ILE A 164 3.06 -2.09 -7.47
CA ILE A 164 2.78 -1.63 -6.11
C ILE A 164 1.27 -1.41 -5.98
N CYS A 165 0.67 -1.91 -4.91
CA CYS A 165 -0.71 -1.59 -4.56
C CYS A 165 -0.71 -0.78 -3.26
N PRO A 166 -0.60 0.56 -3.31
CA PRO A 166 -0.35 1.43 -2.13
C PRO A 166 -1.27 1.17 -0.93
N SER A 167 -2.57 0.94 -1.12
CA SER A 167 -3.50 0.62 -0.03
C SER A 167 -3.16 -0.70 0.65
N ASP A 168 -2.89 -1.74 -0.14
CA ASP A 168 -2.39 -3.01 0.41
C ASP A 168 -0.99 -2.80 1.02
N TYR A 169 -0.19 -1.89 0.44
CA TYR A 169 1.11 -1.43 0.90
C TYR A 169 1.05 -0.45 2.10
N LEU A 170 -0.13 -0.24 2.69
CA LEU A 170 -0.28 0.47 3.96
C LEU A 170 -1.04 -0.37 4.98
N ASN A 171 -2.03 -1.14 4.52
CA ASN A 171 -2.89 -1.92 5.41
C ASN A 171 -2.25 -3.21 5.92
N LEU A 172 -1.28 -3.78 5.22
CA LEU A 172 -0.56 -4.99 5.65
C LEU A 172 0.59 -4.61 6.61
N SER A 173 0.74 -5.33 7.72
CA SER A 173 1.37 -4.80 8.94
C SER A 173 2.91 -4.85 9.00
N TYR A 174 3.58 -5.48 8.02
CA TYR A 174 5.03 -5.71 8.09
C TYR A 174 5.72 -5.43 6.76
N ARG A 175 6.72 -4.53 6.82
CA ARG A 175 7.30 -3.85 5.66
C ARG A 175 8.76 -3.62 5.86
N LYS A 176 9.50 -3.80 4.77
CA LYS A 176 10.93 -3.49 4.69
C LYS A 176 11.33 -2.86 3.36
N THR A 177 10.51 -2.94 2.29
CA THR A 177 10.82 -2.28 1.01
C THR A 177 10.73 -0.75 1.13
N ASP A 178 11.83 -0.07 0.81
CA ASP A 178 11.87 1.38 0.62
C ASP A 178 11.27 1.74 -0.75
N ILE A 179 10.04 2.25 -0.73
CA ILE A 179 9.29 2.62 -1.95
C ILE A 179 9.93 3.80 -2.66
N SER A 180 10.52 4.74 -1.92
CA SER A 180 11.15 5.90 -2.54
C SER A 180 12.44 5.52 -3.26
N GLY A 181 13.31 4.75 -2.58
CA GLY A 181 14.51 4.21 -3.19
C GLY A 181 14.19 3.31 -4.39
N LEU A 182 13.08 2.54 -4.32
CA LEU A 182 12.61 1.74 -5.44
C LEU A 182 12.25 2.61 -6.66
N LEU A 183 11.46 3.68 -6.47
CA LEU A 183 11.09 4.59 -7.55
C LEU A 183 12.31 5.30 -8.17
N GLN A 184 13.36 5.56 -7.40
CA GLN A 184 14.60 6.17 -7.87
C GLN A 184 15.60 5.16 -8.48
N SER A 185 15.45 3.87 -8.21
CA SER A 185 16.41 2.83 -8.63
C SER A 185 16.49 2.62 -10.15
N GLY A 186 15.52 3.15 -10.90
CA GLY A 186 15.38 2.92 -12.34
C GLY A 186 14.61 1.65 -12.69
N VAL A 187 14.11 0.89 -11.70
CA VAL A 187 13.19 -0.22 -11.96
C VAL A 187 11.88 0.32 -12.53
N ASN A 188 11.28 -0.42 -13.46
CA ASN A 188 9.96 -0.03 -13.96
C ASN A 188 8.91 -0.29 -12.87
N VAL A 189 8.21 0.75 -12.44
CA VAL A 189 7.15 0.64 -11.42
C VAL A 189 5.79 0.92 -12.07
N ILE A 190 4.82 0.05 -11.78
CA ILE A 190 3.41 0.25 -12.09
C ILE A 190 2.59 0.19 -10.79
N ILE A 191 1.37 0.73 -10.82
CA ILE A 191 0.45 0.62 -9.68
C ILE A 191 -0.84 -0.10 -10.00
N GLY A 192 -1.49 -0.62 -8.96
CA GLY A 192 -2.81 -1.23 -9.02
C GLY A 192 -3.60 -0.97 -7.74
N THR A 193 -4.90 -1.26 -7.77
CA THR A 193 -5.78 -1.10 -6.61
C THR A 193 -5.60 -2.20 -5.56
N GLY A 194 -5.15 -3.38 -5.96
CA GLY A 194 -5.02 -4.53 -5.06
C GLY A 194 -6.36 -4.93 -4.45
N TYR A 195 -6.33 -5.45 -3.21
CA TYR A 195 -7.51 -5.94 -2.49
C TYR A 195 -8.25 -4.82 -1.74
N THR A 196 -7.52 -3.81 -1.27
CA THR A 196 -8.06 -2.77 -0.36
C THR A 196 -8.12 -1.38 -0.97
N GLY A 197 -7.57 -1.18 -2.16
CA GLY A 197 -7.64 0.09 -2.88
C GLY A 197 -8.97 0.31 -3.57
N ASN A 198 -9.40 1.57 -3.63
CA ASN A 198 -10.71 1.95 -4.16
C ASN A 198 -10.66 2.44 -5.61
N SER A 199 -9.59 3.13 -6.00
CA SER A 199 -9.40 3.68 -7.35
C SER A 199 -7.94 4.03 -7.60
N ILE A 200 -7.50 4.01 -8.85
CA ILE A 200 -6.13 4.35 -9.25
C ILE A 200 -5.73 5.78 -8.82
N LEU A 201 -6.62 6.77 -8.92
CA LEU A 201 -6.35 8.12 -8.41
C LEU A 201 -6.06 8.12 -6.90
N SER A 202 -6.83 7.34 -6.13
CA SER A 202 -6.59 7.22 -4.70
C SER A 202 -5.30 6.46 -4.37
N GLU A 203 -4.85 5.56 -5.25
CA GLU A 203 -3.57 4.86 -5.11
C GLU A 203 -2.39 5.77 -5.45
N LEU A 204 -2.49 6.56 -6.53
CA LEU A 204 -1.48 7.56 -6.89
C LEU A 204 -1.22 8.55 -5.75
N ARG A 205 -2.28 9.06 -5.10
CA ARG A 205 -2.14 9.92 -3.91
C ARG A 205 -1.39 9.23 -2.77
N LYS A 206 -1.71 7.97 -2.49
CA LYS A 206 -1.03 7.21 -1.43
C LYS A 206 0.44 6.97 -1.81
N LEU A 207 0.72 6.64 -3.07
CA LEU A 207 2.08 6.49 -3.57
C LEU A 207 2.87 7.79 -3.39
N GLN A 208 2.30 8.94 -3.76
CA GLN A 208 2.93 10.26 -3.59
C GLN A 208 3.31 10.52 -2.13
N VAL A 209 2.41 10.23 -1.19
CA VAL A 209 2.68 10.37 0.26
C VAL A 209 3.75 9.38 0.72
N MET A 210 3.70 8.13 0.26
CA MET A 210 4.70 7.10 0.58
C MET A 210 6.08 7.41 0.00
N SER A 211 6.14 8.19 -1.07
CA SER A 211 7.36 8.64 -1.72
C SER A 211 7.83 10.03 -1.25
N ALA A 212 7.13 10.64 -0.29
CA ALA A 212 7.42 11.99 0.17
C ALA A 212 8.82 12.08 0.80
N GLY A 213 9.54 13.17 0.51
CA GLY A 213 10.92 13.39 0.96
C GLY A 213 11.99 12.98 -0.04
N ASN A 214 11.59 12.39 -1.15
CA ASN A 214 12.44 12.06 -2.28
C ASN A 214 11.99 12.91 -3.48
N ASN A 215 12.93 13.50 -4.22
CA ASN A 215 12.67 14.41 -5.35
C ASN A 215 12.04 13.68 -6.55
N ILE A 216 10.91 13.01 -6.35
CA ILE A 216 10.14 12.29 -7.36
C ILE A 216 9.10 13.26 -7.90
N SER A 217 9.14 13.50 -9.20
CA SER A 217 8.21 14.43 -9.82
C SER A 217 6.77 13.87 -9.80
N PRO A 218 5.75 14.72 -9.72
CA PRO A 218 4.35 14.31 -9.86
C PRO A 218 4.12 13.58 -11.20
N GLU A 219 4.78 14.01 -12.26
CA GLU A 219 4.77 13.35 -13.56
C GLU A 219 5.23 11.89 -13.48
N ASP A 220 6.32 11.60 -12.76
CA ASP A 220 6.82 10.24 -12.59
C ASP A 220 5.85 9.35 -11.80
N ILE A 221 5.14 9.92 -10.82
CA ILE A 221 4.04 9.22 -10.13
C ILE A 221 2.93 8.86 -11.14
N PHE A 222 2.49 9.79 -11.99
CA PHE A 222 1.49 9.50 -13.03
C PHE A 222 1.93 8.45 -14.05
N LYS A 223 3.22 8.44 -14.43
CA LYS A 223 3.76 7.41 -15.35
C LYS A 223 3.51 6.00 -14.84
N THR A 224 3.50 5.78 -13.51
CA THR A 224 3.24 4.47 -12.91
C THR A 224 1.81 3.95 -13.14
N ALA A 225 0.85 4.84 -13.39
CA ALA A 225 -0.54 4.47 -13.70
C ALA A 225 -0.88 4.50 -15.20
N ILE A 226 -0.09 5.20 -16.01
CA ILE A 226 -0.45 5.50 -17.41
C ILE A 226 0.55 4.87 -18.38
N LEU A 227 1.75 5.45 -18.49
CA LEU A 227 2.72 5.08 -19.52
C LEU A 227 3.37 3.73 -19.23
N ASN A 228 3.77 3.49 -17.99
CA ASN A 228 4.47 2.27 -17.59
C ASN A 228 3.60 1.03 -17.77
N PRO A 229 2.33 0.96 -17.29
CA PRO A 229 1.48 -0.19 -17.56
C PRO A 229 1.19 -0.36 -19.05
N ALA A 230 1.01 0.73 -19.82
CA ALA A 230 0.82 0.62 -21.27
C ALA A 230 2.05 -0.02 -21.96
N LYS A 231 3.27 0.29 -21.53
CA LYS A 231 4.50 -0.35 -22.02
C LYS A 231 4.55 -1.82 -21.63
N VAL A 232 4.33 -2.12 -20.35
CA VAL A 232 4.35 -3.48 -19.81
C VAL A 232 3.37 -4.34 -20.61
N PHE A 233 2.10 -3.94 -20.69
CA PHE A 233 1.04 -4.68 -21.37
C PHE A 233 1.08 -4.59 -22.91
N GLY A 234 2.09 -3.94 -23.50
CA GLY A 234 2.30 -3.93 -24.94
C GLY A 234 1.24 -3.14 -25.73
N ILE A 235 0.62 -2.16 -25.09
CA ILE A 235 -0.41 -1.28 -25.66
C ILE A 235 0.04 0.20 -25.74
N SER A 236 1.31 0.50 -25.44
CA SER A 236 1.86 1.86 -25.49
C SER A 236 1.87 2.50 -26.88
N ASN A 237 1.79 1.70 -27.95
CA ASN A 237 1.58 2.19 -29.31
C ASN A 237 0.12 2.56 -29.61
N LEU A 238 -0.81 2.12 -28.77
CA LEU A 238 -2.24 2.35 -28.89
C LEU A 238 -2.72 3.47 -27.97
N THR A 239 -2.19 3.52 -26.73
CA THR A 239 -2.66 4.38 -25.64
C THR A 239 -1.51 4.82 -24.71
N GLY A 240 -1.84 5.58 -23.66
CA GLY A 240 -0.92 6.00 -22.60
C GLY A 240 -0.19 7.33 -22.84
N THR A 241 -0.32 7.92 -24.03
CA THR A 241 0.10 9.31 -24.31
C THR A 241 -0.85 9.94 -25.33
N ILE A 242 -0.91 11.27 -25.34
CA ILE A 242 -1.67 12.03 -26.33
C ILE A 242 -0.75 12.35 -27.51
N GLU A 243 -0.72 11.47 -28.50
CA GLU A 243 0.13 11.58 -29.68
C GLU A 243 -0.67 11.29 -30.96
N LYS A 244 -0.22 11.84 -32.09
CA LYS A 244 -0.82 11.54 -33.40
C LYS A 244 -0.79 10.02 -33.65
N ASN A 245 -1.86 9.50 -34.24
CA ASN A 245 -2.06 8.09 -34.60
C ASN A 245 -2.28 7.11 -33.42
N LYS A 246 -2.43 7.59 -32.18
CA LYS A 246 -2.92 6.79 -31.06
C LYS A 246 -4.44 6.91 -30.91
N PHE A 247 -5.05 5.98 -30.18
CA PHE A 247 -6.47 6.08 -29.83
C PHE A 247 -6.71 7.28 -28.93
N ALA A 248 -7.86 7.93 -29.11
CA ALA A 248 -8.32 8.99 -28.22
C ALA A 248 -8.87 8.37 -26.93
N ASP A 249 -7.95 8.04 -26.03
CA ASP A 249 -8.23 7.52 -24.70
C ASP A 249 -7.97 8.65 -23.69
N LEU A 250 -9.04 9.33 -23.29
CA LEU A 250 -8.97 10.59 -22.55
C LEU A 250 -9.90 10.54 -21.34
N ILE A 251 -9.42 11.10 -20.23
CA ILE A 251 -10.21 11.36 -19.03
C ILE A 251 -10.26 12.87 -18.86
N MET A 252 -11.46 13.42 -18.68
CA MET A 252 -11.65 14.84 -18.46
C MET A 252 -12.13 15.07 -17.04
N PHE A 253 -11.55 16.08 -16.38
CA PHE A 253 -11.95 16.46 -15.04
C PHE A 253 -12.72 17.79 -15.04
N ASP A 254 -13.71 17.87 -14.16
CA ASP A 254 -14.51 19.06 -13.95
C ASP A 254 -13.86 20.02 -12.93
N LEU A 255 -13.45 21.18 -13.42
CA LEU A 255 -12.85 22.24 -12.59
C LEU A 255 -13.87 23.21 -11.99
N ARG A 256 -15.17 23.05 -12.30
CA ARG A 256 -16.22 23.98 -11.83
C ARG A 256 -16.55 23.83 -10.35
N ASP A 257 -16.16 22.71 -9.73
CA ASP A 257 -16.30 22.52 -8.30
C ASP A 257 -15.39 23.50 -7.54
N SER A 258 -15.91 24.12 -6.47
CA SER A 258 -15.15 25.09 -5.67
C SER A 258 -13.89 24.49 -5.04
N ARG A 259 -13.84 23.17 -4.84
CA ARG A 259 -12.66 22.42 -4.37
C ARG A 259 -11.51 22.43 -5.39
N ASN A 260 -11.85 22.58 -6.67
CA ASN A 260 -10.92 22.45 -7.81
C ASN A 260 -10.62 23.81 -8.46
N THR A 261 -11.10 24.91 -7.87
CA THR A 261 -10.93 26.26 -8.44
C THR A 261 -9.46 26.66 -8.44
N LEU A 262 -8.98 27.08 -9.61
CA LEU A 262 -7.64 27.62 -9.81
C LEU A 262 -7.60 29.08 -9.34
N THR A 263 -6.79 29.37 -8.33
CA THR A 263 -6.60 30.73 -7.81
C THR A 263 -5.29 31.38 -8.28
N LEU A 264 -4.40 30.62 -8.93
CA LEU A 264 -3.10 31.08 -9.40
C LEU A 264 -3.09 31.23 -10.94
N PRO A 265 -2.58 32.35 -11.49
CA PRO A 265 -2.52 32.59 -12.92
C PRO A 265 -1.40 31.83 -13.64
N GLU A 266 -0.40 31.35 -12.90
CA GLU A 266 0.76 30.61 -13.41
C GLU A 266 0.62 29.15 -12.99
N ALA A 267 0.36 28.27 -13.96
CA ALA A 267 0.26 26.83 -13.75
C ALA A 267 1.16 26.12 -14.76
N ASP A 268 2.18 25.42 -14.27
CA ASP A 268 3.01 24.52 -15.05
C ASP A 268 2.44 23.08 -15.00
N PRO A 269 2.97 22.14 -15.81
CA PRO A 269 2.48 20.76 -15.82
C PRO A 269 2.55 20.05 -14.46
N ASP A 270 3.60 20.30 -13.67
CA ASP A 270 3.79 19.70 -12.35
C ASP A 270 2.73 20.19 -11.37
N PHE A 271 2.41 21.48 -11.39
CA PHE A 271 1.31 22.05 -10.62
C PHE A 271 -0.03 21.37 -10.92
N PHE A 272 -0.34 21.12 -12.19
CA PHE A 272 -1.58 20.40 -12.56
C PHE A 272 -1.56 18.95 -12.08
N CYS A 273 -0.41 18.27 -12.21
CA CYS A 273 -0.26 16.91 -11.72
C CYS A 273 -0.47 16.86 -10.20
N ASP A 274 0.19 17.74 -9.44
CA ASP A 274 0.01 17.84 -7.99
C ASP A 274 -1.43 18.16 -7.61
N MET A 275 -2.05 19.13 -8.29
CA MET A 275 -3.44 19.47 -8.03
C MET A 275 -4.37 18.25 -8.21
N ILE A 276 -4.17 17.45 -9.26
CA ILE A 276 -4.94 16.21 -9.49
C ILE A 276 -4.65 15.19 -8.38
N LEU A 277 -3.37 14.94 -8.07
CA LEU A 277 -2.97 13.98 -7.03
C LEU A 277 -3.53 14.37 -5.66
N GLU A 278 -3.51 15.64 -5.28
CA GLU A 278 -3.91 16.11 -3.97
C GLU A 278 -5.44 16.22 -3.82
N ARG A 279 -6.14 16.74 -4.83
CA ARG A 279 -7.53 17.20 -4.68
C ARG A 279 -8.56 16.33 -5.38
N PHE A 280 -8.19 15.67 -6.48
CA PHE A 280 -9.18 15.08 -7.38
C PHE A 280 -9.54 13.65 -6.95
N SER A 281 -10.76 13.25 -7.29
CA SER A 281 -11.31 11.93 -7.05
C SER A 281 -12.10 11.47 -8.26
N GLY A 282 -12.59 10.22 -8.25
CA GLY A 282 -13.47 9.74 -9.32
C GLY A 282 -14.74 10.58 -9.51
N LYS A 283 -15.16 11.35 -8.48
CA LYS A 283 -16.31 12.27 -8.60
C LYS A 283 -16.04 13.50 -9.44
N ASP A 284 -14.76 13.84 -9.61
CA ASP A 284 -14.32 15.01 -10.36
C ASP A 284 -14.16 14.67 -11.86
N ILE A 285 -14.34 13.41 -12.27
CA ILE A 285 -14.31 12.99 -13.67
C ILE A 285 -15.66 13.28 -14.32
N CYS A 286 -15.67 14.12 -15.35
CA CYS A 286 -16.88 14.43 -16.11
C CYS A 286 -17.04 13.59 -17.37
N ASP A 287 -15.95 13.34 -18.09
CA ASP A 287 -15.99 12.59 -19.35
C ASP A 287 -14.90 11.51 -19.37
N VAL A 288 -15.26 10.36 -19.94
CA VAL A 288 -14.34 9.27 -20.22
C VAL A 288 -14.53 8.91 -21.69
N ILE A 289 -13.50 9.17 -22.48
CA ILE A 289 -13.45 8.91 -23.91
C ILE A 289 -12.49 7.76 -24.12
N LEU A 290 -12.92 6.72 -24.84
CA LEU A 290 -12.07 5.58 -25.14
C LEU A 290 -12.19 5.24 -26.62
N LYS A 291 -11.06 5.15 -27.32
CA LYS A 291 -11.00 4.93 -28.77
C LYS A 291 -11.84 5.96 -29.55
N GLY A 292 -11.97 7.18 -29.01
CA GLY A 292 -12.79 8.26 -29.56
C GLY A 292 -14.29 8.19 -29.23
N GLU A 293 -14.75 7.19 -28.50
CA GLU A 293 -16.15 7.05 -28.08
C GLU A 293 -16.36 7.59 -26.67
N TYR A 294 -17.38 8.42 -26.48
CA TYR A 294 -17.78 8.89 -25.14
C TYR A 294 -18.49 7.79 -24.37
N LEU A 295 -17.79 7.15 -23.43
CA LEU A 295 -18.36 6.15 -22.53
C LEU A 295 -19.03 6.80 -21.31
N VAL A 296 -18.45 7.90 -20.82
CA VAL A 296 -19.06 8.79 -19.84
C VAL A 296 -19.08 10.19 -20.45
N ASN A 297 -20.23 10.86 -20.40
CA ASN A 297 -20.42 12.22 -20.89
C ASN A 297 -21.17 13.05 -19.84
N ASN A 298 -20.53 14.10 -19.31
CA ASN A 298 -21.05 14.92 -18.22
C ASN A 298 -21.56 14.08 -17.03
N GLY A 299 -20.77 13.09 -16.61
CA GLY A 299 -21.07 12.15 -15.53
C GLY A 299 -22.16 11.12 -15.87
N ARG A 300 -22.72 11.13 -17.08
CA ARG A 300 -23.73 10.16 -17.53
C ARG A 300 -23.08 9.06 -18.35
N LYS A 301 -23.41 7.80 -18.03
CA LYS A 301 -22.92 6.62 -18.77
C LYS A 301 -23.66 6.51 -20.10
N ASN A 302 -22.92 6.27 -21.18
CA ASN A 302 -23.45 6.02 -22.52
C ASN A 302 -23.37 4.55 -22.94
N PHE A 303 -22.89 3.68 -22.04
CA PHE A 303 -22.89 2.24 -22.22
C PHE A 303 -23.90 1.60 -21.26
N LYS A 304 -24.41 0.44 -21.65
CA LYS A 304 -25.18 -0.44 -20.77
C LYS A 304 -24.35 -1.69 -20.55
N TYR A 305 -23.79 -1.84 -19.36
CA TYR A 305 -23.54 -3.18 -18.85
C TYR A 305 -24.86 -3.68 -18.27
N GLU A 306 -25.22 -4.94 -18.53
CA GLU A 306 -26.28 -5.62 -17.77
C GLU A 306 -25.81 -5.76 -16.32
N THR A 307 -25.92 -4.67 -15.57
CA THR A 307 -25.85 -4.66 -14.12
C THR A 307 -27.31 -4.66 -13.67
N GLU A 308 -28.02 -5.78 -13.87
CA GLU A 308 -29.32 -5.92 -13.24
C GLU A 308 -29.12 -5.70 -11.75
N THR A 309 -29.61 -4.58 -11.24
CA THR A 309 -29.62 -4.27 -9.82
C THR A 309 -30.48 -5.31 -9.12
N ASN A 310 -29.92 -6.47 -8.83
CA ASN A 310 -30.51 -7.34 -7.82
C ASN A 310 -30.33 -6.59 -6.49
N ASN A 311 -31.46 -6.29 -5.86
CA ASN A 311 -31.57 -5.78 -4.49
C ASN A 311 -30.96 -6.76 -3.44
N ASP A 312 -30.26 -7.80 -3.89
CA ASP A 312 -29.73 -8.92 -3.14
C ASP A 312 -28.27 -8.72 -2.71
N THR A 313 -27.69 -7.52 -2.86
CA THR A 313 -26.31 -7.26 -2.39
C THR A 313 -26.10 -7.66 -0.92
N PRO A 314 -27.02 -7.35 0.03
CA PRO A 314 -26.91 -7.83 1.40
C PRO A 314 -26.98 -9.37 1.52
N ASP A 315 -27.78 -10.04 0.69
CA ASP A 315 -27.90 -11.49 0.68
C ASP A 315 -26.62 -12.17 0.15
N ILE A 316 -26.07 -11.66 -0.96
CA ILE A 316 -24.79 -12.10 -1.51
C ILE A 316 -23.67 -11.91 -0.48
N ALA A 317 -23.60 -10.75 0.17
CA ALA A 317 -22.63 -10.50 1.24
C ALA A 317 -22.82 -11.48 2.41
N GLY A 318 -24.06 -11.74 2.81
CA GLY A 318 -24.40 -12.72 3.85
C GLY A 318 -23.91 -14.14 3.50
N LYS A 319 -24.11 -14.57 2.25
CA LYS A 319 -23.61 -15.86 1.73
C LYS A 319 -22.09 -15.93 1.74
N ILE A 320 -21.41 -14.88 1.29
CA ILE A 320 -19.94 -14.79 1.30
C ILE A 320 -19.41 -14.87 2.73
N TYR A 321 -19.95 -14.08 3.67
CA TYR A 321 -19.53 -14.08 5.07
C TYR A 321 -19.77 -15.41 5.76
N SER A 322 -20.91 -16.05 5.49
CA SER A 322 -21.25 -17.36 6.03
C SER A 322 -20.29 -18.44 5.52
N ALA A 323 -20.06 -18.49 4.19
CA ALA A 323 -19.13 -19.44 3.59
C ALA A 323 -17.66 -19.20 3.99
N GLY A 324 -17.28 -17.95 4.23
CA GLY A 324 -15.98 -17.55 4.75
C GLY A 324 -15.83 -17.72 6.27
N LYS A 325 -16.87 -18.15 6.99
CA LYS A 325 -16.89 -18.27 8.45
C LYS A 325 -16.46 -16.97 9.15
N TYR A 326 -16.83 -15.82 8.56
CA TYR A 326 -16.33 -14.51 8.99
C TYR A 326 -16.58 -14.26 10.50
N TYR A 327 -17.79 -14.53 10.98
CA TYR A 327 -18.13 -14.32 12.38
C TYR A 327 -17.32 -15.22 13.33
N GLU A 328 -17.04 -16.47 12.95
CA GLU A 328 -16.19 -17.37 13.75
C GLU A 328 -14.75 -16.82 13.85
N TYR A 329 -14.16 -16.41 12.73
CA TYR A 329 -12.80 -15.84 12.71
C TYR A 329 -12.70 -14.49 13.42
N ARG A 330 -13.73 -13.64 13.30
CA ARG A 330 -13.84 -12.38 14.02
C ARG A 330 -13.82 -12.62 15.52
N GLU A 331 -14.66 -13.52 16.03
CA GLU A 331 -14.70 -13.84 17.45
C GLU A 331 -13.38 -14.46 17.93
N LYS A 332 -12.77 -15.36 17.14
CA LYS A 332 -11.44 -15.92 17.46
C LYS A 332 -10.36 -14.84 17.57
N THR A 333 -10.37 -13.86 16.68
CA THR A 333 -9.41 -12.74 16.68
C THR A 333 -9.64 -11.81 17.86
N LEU A 334 -10.90 -11.48 18.16
CA LEU A 334 -11.26 -10.68 19.34
C LEU A 334 -10.88 -11.39 20.64
N MET A 335 -11.09 -12.71 20.73
CA MET A 335 -10.64 -13.55 21.84
C MET A 335 -9.12 -13.52 21.99
N LYS A 336 -8.36 -13.70 20.90
CA LYS A 336 -6.90 -13.61 20.93
C LYS A 336 -6.43 -12.25 21.45
N ASN A 337 -6.99 -11.16 20.93
CA ASN A 337 -6.65 -9.81 21.40
C ASN A 337 -7.00 -9.58 22.88
N ARG A 338 -8.07 -10.19 23.40
CA ARG A 338 -8.40 -10.14 24.83
C ARG A 338 -7.39 -10.93 25.66
N VAL A 339 -6.99 -12.12 25.20
CA VAL A 339 -5.97 -12.94 25.86
C VAL A 339 -4.61 -12.23 25.85
N ASP A 340 -4.19 -11.65 24.73
CA ASP A 340 -2.92 -10.92 24.62
C ASP A 340 -2.91 -9.70 25.58
N LYS A 341 -4.03 -8.98 25.68
CA LYS A 341 -4.19 -7.89 26.67
C LYS A 341 -4.14 -8.39 28.12
N LEU A 342 -4.75 -9.55 28.40
CA LEU A 342 -4.68 -10.17 29.72
C LEU A 342 -3.26 -10.69 30.03
N GLY A 343 -2.56 -11.28 29.06
CA GLY A 343 -1.18 -11.75 29.21
C GLY A 343 -0.20 -10.60 29.47
N LEU A 344 -0.39 -9.46 28.81
CA LEU A 344 0.32 -8.21 29.12
C LEU A 344 0.03 -7.74 30.55
N SER A 345 -1.23 -7.82 31.01
CA SER A 345 -1.57 -7.49 32.41
C SER A 345 -0.98 -8.48 33.42
N VAL A 346 -0.82 -9.76 33.07
CA VAL A 346 -0.20 -10.78 33.94
C VAL A 346 1.32 -10.56 34.08
N MET A 347 1.99 -10.07 33.03
CA MET A 347 3.40 -9.65 33.12
C MET A 347 3.59 -8.40 34.00
N GLU A 348 2.62 -7.48 34.02
CA GLU A 348 2.64 -6.32 34.93
C GLU A 348 2.36 -6.74 36.39
N ILE A 349 1.56 -7.79 36.62
CA ILE A 349 1.23 -8.31 37.96
C ILE A 349 2.37 -9.17 38.55
N ALA A 350 3.32 -9.65 37.76
CA ALA A 350 4.44 -10.48 38.24
C ALA A 350 5.46 -9.75 39.12
N ASN A 351 5.36 -8.41 39.28
CA ASN A 351 6.23 -7.60 40.14
C ASN A 351 5.62 -7.19 41.49
N GLU A 352 4.40 -7.66 41.83
CA GLU A 352 3.88 -7.50 43.19
C GLU A 352 3.75 -8.88 43.86
N GLU A 353 4.55 -9.11 44.91
CA GLU A 353 4.39 -10.26 45.81
C GLU A 353 2.96 -10.28 46.36
N LYS A 354 2.14 -11.25 45.95
CA LYS A 354 0.89 -11.59 46.65
C LYS A 354 0.61 -13.09 46.68
N PRO A 355 -0.16 -13.54 47.69
CA PRO A 355 0.10 -14.77 48.42
C PRO A 355 -0.45 -16.00 47.70
N LEU A 356 0.18 -17.15 47.95
CA LEU A 356 -0.25 -18.47 47.51
C LEU A 356 -1.69 -18.77 47.95
N VAL A 357 -2.60 -18.87 46.98
CA VAL A 357 -3.92 -19.48 47.15
C VAL A 357 -3.83 -20.92 46.64
N TYR A 358 -3.91 -21.89 47.54
CA TYR A 358 -4.05 -23.29 47.18
C TYR A 358 -5.53 -23.60 46.88
N VAL A 359 -5.80 -24.22 45.73
CA VAL A 359 -7.09 -24.84 45.43
C VAL A 359 -6.94 -26.34 45.65
N ASP A 360 -7.64 -26.87 46.65
CA ASP A 360 -7.68 -28.30 46.96
C ASP A 360 -8.47 -29.04 45.87
N MET A 361 -7.80 -29.91 45.10
CA MET A 361 -8.39 -30.71 44.02
C MET A 361 -8.92 -32.07 44.55
N LEU A 362 -9.58 -32.08 45.69
CA LEU A 362 -10.28 -33.26 46.22
C LEU A 362 -11.73 -32.91 46.59
N HIS A 363 -12.54 -32.65 45.56
CA HIS A 363 -13.98 -32.85 45.70
C HIS A 363 -14.53 -33.66 44.53
N THR A 364 -14.69 -34.96 44.79
CA THR A 364 -15.50 -35.90 44.03
C THR A 364 -16.96 -35.71 44.44
N GLY A 365 -17.78 -35.10 43.59
CA GLY A 365 -19.22 -34.93 43.81
C GLY A 365 -19.95 -34.74 42.48
N GLU A 366 -21.08 -35.42 42.34
CA GLU A 366 -21.83 -35.67 41.10
C GLU A 366 -22.35 -34.41 40.39
N TYR A 367 -22.27 -34.44 39.06
CA TYR A 367 -22.93 -33.49 38.17
C TYR A 367 -24.43 -33.79 38.12
N VAL A 368 -25.27 -32.90 38.65
CA VAL A 368 -26.73 -33.02 38.59
C VAL A 368 -27.35 -31.73 38.06
N GLY A 369 -27.93 -31.82 36.86
CA GLY A 369 -29.22 -31.21 36.54
C GLY A 369 -29.27 -29.78 35.98
N ASP A 370 -30.07 -29.65 34.91
CA ASP A 370 -30.50 -28.41 34.24
C ASP A 370 -31.04 -27.36 35.22
N GLY A 371 -30.56 -26.12 35.08
CA GLY A 371 -31.04 -24.97 35.83
C GLY A 371 -30.96 -23.69 35.00
N GLU A 372 -32.10 -23.04 34.81
CA GLU A 372 -32.25 -21.72 34.22
C GLU A 372 -31.30 -20.69 34.87
N PHE A 373 -30.60 -19.91 34.06
CA PHE A 373 -29.88 -18.73 34.54
C PHE A 373 -30.89 -17.63 34.87
N SER A 374 -31.15 -17.41 36.17
CA SER A 374 -31.77 -16.18 36.67
C SER A 374 -30.70 -15.22 37.17
N ILE A 375 -30.74 -13.97 36.69
CA ILE A 375 -29.85 -12.89 37.15
C ILE A 375 -30.33 -12.45 38.53
N ILE A 376 -29.62 -12.83 39.58
CA ILE A 376 -29.83 -12.32 40.92
C ILE A 376 -28.83 -11.19 41.17
N GLY A 377 -29.31 -9.95 41.19
CA GLY A 377 -28.68 -8.83 41.90
C GLY A 377 -27.41 -8.25 41.27
N LYS A 378 -27.57 -7.12 40.57
CA LYS A 378 -26.48 -6.20 40.24
C LYS A 378 -26.00 -5.53 41.54
N LYS A 379 -24.74 -5.76 41.93
CA LYS A 379 -24.07 -4.96 42.96
C LYS A 379 -23.73 -3.62 42.31
N GLU A 380 -24.34 -2.53 42.79
CA GLU A 380 -23.92 -1.18 42.42
C GLU A 380 -22.54 -0.93 43.01
N GLU A 381 -21.51 -0.91 42.17
CA GLU A 381 -20.28 -0.21 42.49
C GLU A 381 -20.51 1.27 42.18
N GLU A 382 -20.39 2.10 43.21
CA GLU A 382 -20.36 3.56 43.10
C GLU A 382 -19.21 3.96 42.17
N VAL A 383 -19.55 4.24 40.91
CA VAL A 383 -18.66 4.97 40.02
C VAL A 383 -18.64 6.41 40.50
N ASP A 384 -17.47 6.83 40.96
CA ASP A 384 -17.12 8.22 41.25
C ASP A 384 -17.56 9.09 40.06
N ARG A 385 -18.57 9.93 40.29
CA ARG A 385 -19.07 10.83 39.25
C ARG A 385 -17.97 11.84 38.90
N PRO A 386 -17.67 12.08 37.62
CA PRO A 386 -16.82 13.20 37.27
C PRO A 386 -17.51 14.49 37.77
N ARG A 387 -16.75 15.32 38.50
CA ARG A 387 -17.17 16.68 38.85
C ARG A 387 -17.57 17.42 37.56
N GLU A 388 -18.86 17.58 37.33
CA GLU A 388 -19.39 18.54 36.38
C GLU A 388 -18.95 19.95 36.83
N LYS A 389 -17.91 20.48 36.19
CA LYS A 389 -17.78 21.93 36.10
C LYS A 389 -18.90 22.39 35.19
N SER A 390 -19.94 22.93 35.81
CA SER A 390 -21.03 23.64 35.15
C SER A 390 -20.48 24.83 34.35
N ILE A 391 -20.22 24.62 33.07
CA ILE A 391 -20.24 25.73 32.12
C ILE A 391 -21.73 26.02 31.90
N LYS A 392 -22.22 27.13 32.48
CA LYS A 392 -23.52 27.67 32.12
C LYS A 392 -23.49 28.01 30.63
N ALA A 393 -23.95 27.10 29.79
CA ALA A 393 -24.35 27.44 28.43
C ALA A 393 -25.55 28.39 28.56
N SER A 394 -25.33 29.67 28.28
CA SER A 394 -26.43 30.59 27.99
C SER A 394 -27.21 30.00 26.83
N SER A 395 -28.43 29.54 27.10
CA SER A 395 -29.35 29.04 26.10
C SER A 395 -29.77 30.19 25.18
N VAL A 396 -28.99 30.44 24.14
CA VAL A 396 -29.42 31.26 23.01
C VAL A 396 -30.50 30.45 22.29
N LYS A 397 -31.77 30.81 22.52
CA LYS A 397 -32.89 30.33 21.70
C LYS A 397 -32.71 30.92 20.31
N ILE A 398 -32.08 30.17 19.41
CA ILE A 398 -32.04 30.53 17.99
C ILE A 398 -33.44 30.27 17.43
N LYS A 399 -34.13 31.36 17.09
CA LYS A 399 -35.41 31.31 16.39
C LYS A 399 -35.11 31.10 14.91
N VAL A 400 -35.41 29.91 14.40
CA VAL A 400 -35.28 29.61 12.97
C VAL A 400 -36.53 30.13 12.28
N GLU A 401 -36.40 31.17 11.46
CA GLU A 401 -37.47 31.67 10.59
C GLU A 401 -37.11 31.35 9.13
N GLU A 402 -38.11 30.88 8.38
CA GLU A 402 -37.96 30.42 7.00
C GLU A 402 -37.88 31.62 6.03
N VAL A 403 -36.89 31.63 5.13
CA VAL A 403 -36.58 32.74 4.20
C VAL A 403 -37.38 32.60 2.91
N LYS A 404 -37.95 33.71 2.40
CA LYS A 404 -39.05 33.69 1.41
C LYS A 404 -38.79 34.46 0.12
N SER A 405 -37.60 35.04 -0.04
CA SER A 405 -36.95 35.27 -1.33
C SER A 405 -35.44 35.09 -1.20
N PHE A 406 -34.74 34.80 -2.29
CA PHE A 406 -33.28 34.82 -2.34
C PHE A 406 -32.71 36.20 -1.94
N GLU A 407 -33.41 37.28 -2.29
CA GLU A 407 -33.06 38.66 -1.92
C GLU A 407 -33.21 38.93 -0.40
N GLN A 408 -34.16 38.28 0.29
CA GLN A 408 -34.25 38.34 1.75
C GLN A 408 -33.08 37.63 2.45
N GLY A 409 -32.48 36.61 1.81
CA GLY A 409 -31.33 35.90 2.35
C GLY A 409 -30.02 36.68 2.29
N LEU A 410 -29.90 37.63 1.35
CA LEU A 410 -28.70 38.46 1.18
C LEU A 410 -28.61 39.58 2.22
N ASN A 411 -29.73 40.22 2.55
CA ASN A 411 -29.77 41.26 3.60
C ASN A 411 -29.47 40.73 5.01
N PHE A 412 -29.44 39.41 5.21
CA PHE A 412 -29.11 38.79 6.50
C PHE A 412 -27.60 38.87 6.83
N PHE A 413 -26.74 39.01 5.81
CA PHE A 413 -25.29 39.06 5.99
C PHE A 413 -24.77 40.48 6.26
N ASP A 414 -25.51 41.50 5.88
CA ASP A 414 -25.15 42.90 6.13
C ASP A 414 -25.37 43.30 7.60
N ASP A 415 -26.37 42.71 8.27
CA ASP A 415 -26.67 42.95 9.70
C ASP A 415 -25.70 42.23 10.67
N ILE A 416 -24.81 41.35 10.17
CA ILE A 416 -23.80 40.64 10.98
C ILE A 416 -22.54 41.50 11.19
N ALA A 417 -22.35 42.53 10.36
CA ALA A 417 -21.16 43.41 10.41
C ALA A 417 -21.09 44.30 11.67
N ASP A 418 -22.20 44.49 12.38
CA ASP A 418 -22.29 45.36 13.57
C ASP A 418 -22.30 44.61 14.91
N LEU A 419 -22.03 43.30 14.93
CA LEU A 419 -21.92 42.55 16.18
C LEU A 419 -20.61 42.86 16.92
N PRO A 420 -20.64 43.10 18.24
CA PRO A 420 -19.44 43.45 19.00
C PRO A 420 -18.42 42.30 18.99
N VAL A 421 -17.21 42.61 18.53
CA VAL A 421 -16.06 41.69 18.52
C VAL A 421 -15.74 41.26 19.96
N ILE A 422 -15.93 39.98 20.26
CA ILE A 422 -15.54 39.37 21.54
C ILE A 422 -14.00 39.23 21.52
N PRO A 423 -13.25 39.86 22.44
CA PRO A 423 -11.80 39.74 22.45
C PRO A 423 -11.38 38.31 22.83
N ALA A 424 -10.35 37.79 22.13
CA ALA A 424 -9.78 36.48 22.41
C ALA A 424 -9.32 36.37 23.87
N PRO A 425 -9.50 35.21 24.53
CA PRO A 425 -9.10 35.04 25.92
C PRO A 425 -7.58 35.18 26.07
N LYS A 426 -7.13 36.09 26.95
CA LYS A 426 -5.72 36.18 27.36
C LYS A 426 -5.31 34.87 28.04
N ILE A 427 -4.35 34.16 27.45
CA ILE A 427 -3.69 33.02 28.08
C ILE A 427 -2.87 33.56 29.27
N MET A 428 -3.38 33.40 30.50
CA MET A 428 -2.58 33.58 31.70
C MET A 428 -1.68 32.36 31.90
N GLY A 429 -0.37 32.58 31.93
CA GLY A 429 0.63 31.57 32.25
C GLY A 429 0.32 30.91 33.59
N ARG A 430 0.31 29.57 33.59
CA ARG A 430 0.14 28.76 34.79
C ARG A 430 1.45 28.80 35.58
N LYS A 431 1.44 29.36 36.79
CA LYS A 431 2.55 29.23 37.75
C LYS A 431 2.63 27.76 38.18
N VAL A 432 3.69 27.07 37.74
CA VAL A 432 4.07 25.74 38.21
C VAL A 432 4.62 25.86 39.63
N SER A 433 4.20 24.98 40.54
CA SER A 433 4.70 24.96 41.91
C SER A 433 6.03 24.18 41.98
N LYS A 434 6.92 24.56 42.89
CA LYS A 434 8.26 23.95 43.06
C LYS A 434 8.26 22.44 43.37
N SER A 435 7.11 21.81 43.62
CA SER A 435 7.00 20.36 43.86
C SER A 435 6.78 19.53 42.59
N GLU A 436 6.46 20.15 41.44
CA GLU A 436 6.31 19.44 40.16
C GLU A 436 7.64 19.29 39.41
N LEU A 437 8.59 20.21 39.62
CA LEU A 437 9.94 20.17 39.02
C LEU A 437 10.81 19.01 39.54
N SER A 438 10.67 18.64 40.81
CA SER A 438 11.45 17.53 41.40
C SER A 438 11.01 16.15 40.88
N ARG A 439 9.80 16.04 40.33
CA ARG A 439 9.25 14.76 39.83
C ARG A 439 9.57 14.53 38.35
N GLU A 440 9.73 15.60 37.56
CA GLU A 440 10.21 15.51 36.18
C GLU A 440 11.73 15.26 36.09
N GLU A 441 12.53 15.75 37.05
CA GLU A 441 13.96 15.44 37.12
C GLU A 441 14.23 13.97 37.55
N GLU A 442 13.37 13.40 38.39
CA GLU A 442 13.45 11.98 38.82
C GLU A 442 12.93 10.99 37.76
N LEU A 443 12.06 11.45 36.85
CA LEU A 443 11.60 10.67 35.69
C LEU A 443 12.64 10.68 34.56
N ARG A 444 13.35 11.79 34.35
CA ARG A 444 14.45 11.87 33.37
C ARG A 444 15.70 11.09 33.77
N SER A 445 15.94 10.87 35.06
CA SER A 445 17.05 10.04 35.53
C SER A 445 16.81 8.53 35.37
N ARG A 446 15.55 8.08 35.35
CA ARG A 446 15.19 6.65 35.13
C ARG A 446 15.17 6.24 33.65
N GLU A 447 14.90 7.16 32.72
CA GLU A 447 14.93 6.86 31.27
C GLU A 447 16.35 6.75 30.71
N SER A 448 17.37 7.26 31.41
CA SER A 448 18.78 7.09 31.04
C SER A 448 19.42 5.77 31.52
N GLU A 449 18.76 5.00 32.39
CA GLU A 449 19.33 3.76 32.97
C GLU A 449 18.88 2.46 32.28
N SER A 450 17.96 2.49 31.29
CA SER A 450 17.47 1.27 30.61
C SER A 450 18.02 1.00 29.21
N LYS A 451 18.91 1.86 28.69
CA LYS A 451 19.67 1.61 27.46
C LYS A 451 21.16 1.48 27.78
N ASN A 452 21.54 0.35 28.40
CA ASN A 452 22.86 -0.30 28.27
C ASN A 452 22.95 -1.49 29.23
N LEU A 453 22.51 -2.66 28.76
CA LEU A 453 22.97 -3.96 29.23
C LEU A 453 23.39 -4.77 28.00
N THR A 454 24.60 -4.50 27.52
CA THR A 454 25.42 -5.50 26.82
C THR A 454 26.74 -5.61 27.58
N ASP A 455 27.21 -6.85 27.71
CA ASP A 455 28.35 -7.34 28.49
C ASP A 455 29.65 -6.51 28.40
N PRO A 456 30.53 -6.62 29.41
CA PRO A 456 31.69 -5.75 29.58
C PRO A 456 32.89 -6.27 28.78
N ASP A 457 33.53 -5.38 28.02
CA ASP A 457 35.00 -5.36 27.92
C ASP A 457 35.51 -3.99 27.47
N GLU A 458 36.54 -3.54 28.18
CA GLU A 458 37.54 -2.51 27.82
C GLU A 458 37.12 -1.03 27.66
N LYS A 459 37.11 -0.33 28.81
CA LYS A 459 38.07 0.74 29.16
C LYS A 459 38.80 1.44 27.99
N ILE A 460 38.56 2.75 27.79
CA ILE A 460 39.51 3.88 28.07
C ILE A 460 39.14 5.19 27.33
N SER A 461 39.06 6.26 28.14
CA SER A 461 39.27 7.72 27.93
C SER A 461 38.62 8.42 26.70
N THR A 462 37.59 9.24 26.90
CA THR A 462 37.66 10.70 27.21
C THR A 462 38.55 11.52 26.26
N GLU A 463 37.94 12.40 25.46
CA GLU A 463 37.96 13.84 25.72
C GLU A 463 36.97 14.62 24.82
N LYS A 464 36.27 15.56 25.47
CA LYS A 464 35.49 16.65 24.86
C LYS A 464 36.44 17.67 24.24
N ILE A 465 35.98 18.44 23.26
CA ILE A 465 36.05 19.92 23.25
C ILE A 465 35.06 20.44 22.19
N TYR A 466 34.25 21.42 22.60
CA TYR A 466 33.40 22.27 21.76
C TYR A 466 34.24 23.32 21.01
N GLY A 467 33.83 23.71 19.80
CA GLY A 467 34.33 24.94 19.16
C GLY A 467 33.63 25.19 17.82
N THR A 468 32.98 26.34 17.72
CA THR A 468 32.13 26.81 16.63
C THR A 468 32.90 27.61 15.56
N ASP A 469 32.22 27.79 14.43
CA ASP A 469 32.25 28.92 13.47
C ASP A 469 33.30 28.99 12.33
N GLU A 470 32.70 28.97 11.12
CA GLU A 470 32.82 29.89 9.96
C GLU A 470 34.10 29.98 9.12
N ASP A 471 33.85 29.77 7.81
CA ASP A 471 34.35 30.46 6.61
C ASP A 471 35.85 30.58 6.34
N THR A 472 36.31 30.01 5.21
CA THR A 472 36.61 30.77 3.96
C THR A 472 37.34 29.91 2.92
N GLU A 473 37.15 30.38 1.69
CA GLU A 473 37.54 29.93 0.36
C GLU A 473 39.05 29.83 0.04
N GLU A 474 39.30 29.01 -1.00
CA GLU A 474 40.21 29.25 -2.14
C GLU A 474 41.74 28.93 -2.12
N ILE A 475 42.07 27.93 -2.97
CA ILE A 475 43.11 27.79 -4.03
C ILE A 475 44.60 28.14 -3.76
N LEU A 476 45.48 27.16 -4.08
CA LEU A 476 46.57 27.21 -5.09
C LEU A 476 47.87 26.48 -4.67
N THR A 477 48.19 25.46 -5.48
CA THR A 477 49.51 25.13 -6.10
C THR A 477 50.76 24.89 -5.25
N GLY A 478 51.34 23.68 -5.43
CA GLY A 478 52.55 23.53 -6.26
C GLY A 478 53.92 23.32 -5.57
N GLY A 479 54.60 22.23 -5.98
CA GLY A 479 56.07 22.09 -6.04
C GLY A 479 56.74 21.50 -4.80
N SER A 480 57.19 20.23 -4.84
CA SER A 480 58.58 19.76 -5.14
C SER A 480 59.58 20.09 -4.02
N GLU A 481 60.43 19.20 -3.47
CA GLU A 481 61.23 18.14 -4.10
C GLU A 481 61.95 17.32 -2.99
N THR A 482 62.02 15.98 -3.14
CA THR A 482 63.16 15.02 -2.89
C THR A 482 63.96 15.04 -1.56
N THR A 483 64.37 13.94 -0.90
CA THR A 483 65.09 12.72 -1.31
C THR A 483 65.14 11.70 -0.14
N GLY A 484 65.19 10.38 -0.41
CA GLY A 484 65.72 9.37 0.54
C GLY A 484 65.18 7.94 0.34
N GLN A 485 65.98 7.09 -0.32
CA GLN A 485 65.72 5.67 -0.63
C GLN A 485 66.12 4.72 0.52
N ASP A 486 65.37 3.63 0.74
CA ASP A 486 65.85 2.24 0.96
C ASP A 486 64.66 1.26 1.11
N HIS A 487 64.76 0.03 0.58
CA HIS A 487 63.58 -0.69 0.02
C HIS A 487 63.31 -2.16 0.54
N PRO A 488 63.09 -3.24 -0.26
CA PRO A 488 61.89 -4.09 -0.08
C PRO A 488 62.15 -5.59 0.20
N PRO A 489 61.15 -6.37 0.69
CA PRO A 489 60.29 -7.14 -0.25
C PRO A 489 58.80 -7.28 0.20
N ALA A 490 57.79 -7.00 -0.64
CA ALA A 490 57.23 -7.75 -1.80
C ALA A 490 56.22 -8.84 -1.34
N GLN A 491 55.00 -9.03 -1.89
CA GLN A 491 54.44 -8.98 -3.26
C GLN A 491 52.88 -8.92 -3.19
N PRO A 492 52.08 -8.94 -4.29
CA PRO A 492 52.19 -8.28 -5.59
C PRO A 492 50.89 -7.51 -5.98
N PRO A 493 50.94 -6.53 -6.90
CA PRO A 493 49.76 -5.94 -7.51
C PRO A 493 49.35 -6.72 -8.78
N VAL A 494 48.05 -7.00 -8.93
CA VAL A 494 47.51 -7.59 -10.15
C VAL A 494 47.47 -6.52 -11.25
N LYS A 495 48.26 -6.76 -12.30
CA LYS A 495 48.33 -5.96 -13.53
C LYS A 495 47.04 -6.12 -14.34
N LYS A 496 46.46 -4.99 -14.75
CA LYS A 496 45.64 -4.90 -15.97
C LYS A 496 46.50 -5.27 -17.17
N THR A 497 46.12 -6.30 -17.90
CA THR A 497 46.62 -6.56 -19.25
C THR A 497 45.43 -6.78 -20.19
N LYS A 498 45.34 -5.92 -21.21
CA LYS A 498 44.66 -6.22 -22.47
C LYS A 498 45.52 -7.24 -23.21
N LEU A 499 44.93 -8.34 -23.70
CA LEU A 499 45.27 -8.94 -25.00
C LEU A 499 44.24 -10.00 -25.44
N LYS A 500 43.99 -9.98 -26.75
CA LYS A 500 43.02 -10.72 -27.57
C LYS A 500 43.34 -12.23 -27.69
N PHE A 501 42.37 -13.05 -28.14
CA PHE A 501 42.52 -14.03 -29.26
C PHE A 501 41.14 -14.55 -29.77
N GLY A 502 40.98 -14.70 -31.10
CA GLY A 502 39.88 -15.40 -31.83
C GLY A 502 40.03 -16.93 -31.81
N PHE A 503 39.23 -17.83 -32.41
CA PHE A 503 38.35 -17.93 -33.60
C PHE A 503 37.27 -19.03 -33.30
N LYS A 504 36.17 -19.31 -34.04
CA LYS A 504 35.97 -19.61 -35.48
C LYS A 504 34.48 -19.56 -35.87
N ASP A 505 34.22 -19.17 -37.12
CA ASP A 505 33.03 -19.52 -37.91
C ASP A 505 33.28 -20.82 -38.74
N GLY A 506 32.18 -21.52 -39.09
CA GLY A 506 32.06 -22.63 -40.06
C GLY A 506 31.83 -24.00 -39.42
N GLU A 507 30.79 -24.80 -39.74
CA GLU A 507 30.03 -24.98 -40.99
C GLU A 507 28.50 -24.87 -40.83
#